data_AF-A0A1B6IPZ0-F1
#
_entry.id   AF-A0A1B6IPZ0-F1
#
_cell.length_a   1.000
_cell.length_b   1.000
_cell.length_c   1.000
_cell.angle_alpha   90.00
_cell.angle_beta   90.00
_cell.angle_gamma   90.00
#
_symmetry.space_group_name_H-M   'P 1'
#
loop_
_entity.id
_entity.type
_entity.pdbx_description
1 polymer ?
#
loop_
_entity_poly.entity_id
_entity_poly.type
_entity_poly.pdbx_seq_one_letter_code
_entity_poly.pdbx_strand_id
1 'polypeptide(L)'
;WQPPEFQGGCQESKYRSIDGSCNNPHNPTWGMPNTHYGRLVPSKYSDGIHAPPVSVTGAKLPGSRLVSIVMFPDVPKNDPLWTLSSMSWGQIMTHDLSMAMGTTQAK
;
A
#
# COMPACT_ATOMS: atom_id res chain seq x y z
N TRP A 1 -16.70 7.08 -8.07
CA TRP A 1 -15.79 6.10 -8.69
C TRP A 1 -16.60 4.83 -8.92
N GLN A 2 -16.63 4.34 -10.16
CA GLN A 2 -17.26 3.07 -10.50
C GLN A 2 -16.13 2.04 -10.60
N PRO A 3 -16.26 0.85 -9.98
CA PRO A 3 -15.27 -0.21 -10.18
C PRO A 3 -15.19 -0.56 -11.67
N PRO A 4 -14.02 -0.98 -12.17
CA PRO A 4 -13.94 -1.49 -13.53
C PRO A 4 -14.97 -2.61 -13.67
N GLU A 5 -15.94 -2.38 -14.54
CA GLU A 5 -17.04 -3.30 -14.76
C GLU A 5 -16.47 -4.47 -15.56
N PHE A 6 -16.32 -5.63 -14.92
CA PHE A 6 -15.89 -6.85 -15.59
C PHE A 6 -17.04 -7.34 -16.47
N GLN A 7 -17.09 -6.88 -17.72
CA GLN A 7 -18.19 -7.14 -18.66
C GLN A 7 -18.07 -8.49 -19.41
N GLY A 8 -17.47 -9.51 -18.80
CA GLY A 8 -17.27 -10.81 -19.44
C GLY A 8 -17.42 -11.98 -18.47
N GLY A 9 -17.52 -13.20 -19.00
CA GLY A 9 -17.27 -14.41 -18.21
C GLY A 9 -15.76 -14.67 -18.11
N CYS A 10 -15.31 -15.32 -17.04
CA CYS A 10 -13.91 -15.75 -16.95
C CYS A 10 -13.63 -16.86 -17.97
N GLN A 11 -12.67 -16.63 -18.85
CA GLN A 11 -12.20 -17.63 -19.81
C GLN A 11 -11.22 -18.59 -19.11
N GLU A 12 -11.32 -19.87 -19.42
CA GLU A 12 -10.35 -20.85 -18.95
C GLU A 12 -9.03 -20.65 -19.70
N SER A 13 -7.97 -20.28 -18.97
CA SER A 13 -6.64 -20.04 -19.52
C SER A 13 -5.59 -20.66 -18.62
N LYS A 14 -4.53 -21.21 -19.22
CA LYS A 14 -3.36 -21.71 -18.49
C LYS A 14 -2.56 -20.57 -17.84
N TYR A 15 -2.69 -19.34 -18.33
CA TYR A 15 -1.86 -18.21 -17.94
C TYR A 15 -2.66 -17.10 -17.27
N ARG A 16 -1.98 -16.34 -16.42
CA ARG A 16 -2.54 -15.16 -15.74
C ARG A 16 -2.83 -14.06 -16.75
N SER A 17 -3.91 -13.35 -16.53
CA SER A 17 -4.17 -12.07 -17.20
C SER A 17 -3.17 -11.02 -16.71
N ILE A 18 -2.82 -10.08 -17.58
CA ILE A 18 -1.88 -8.98 -17.25
C ILE A 18 -2.48 -8.03 -16.20
N ASP A 19 -3.80 -7.89 -16.18
CA ASP A 19 -4.53 -7.06 -15.22
C ASP A 19 -4.99 -7.84 -13.97
N GLY A 20 -4.59 -9.10 -13.81
CA GLY A 20 -4.97 -9.93 -12.66
C GLY A 20 -6.45 -10.36 -12.61
N SER A 21 -7.27 -9.96 -13.59
CA SER A 21 -8.67 -10.37 -13.70
C SER A 21 -8.82 -11.89 -13.72
N CYS A 22 -9.92 -12.40 -13.18
CA CYS A 22 -10.24 -13.83 -13.15
C CYS A 22 -9.26 -14.74 -12.39
N ASN A 23 -8.37 -14.17 -11.55
CA ASN A 23 -7.62 -15.00 -10.61
C ASN A 23 -8.54 -15.71 -9.60
N ASN A 24 -9.64 -15.06 -9.22
CA ASN A 24 -10.73 -15.63 -8.44
C ASN A 24 -12.00 -15.72 -9.32
N PRO A 25 -12.47 -16.92 -9.71
CA PRO A 25 -13.64 -17.08 -10.59
C PRO A 25 -14.95 -16.56 -9.99
N HIS A 26 -15.08 -16.56 -8.66
CA HIS A 26 -16.27 -16.05 -7.97
C HIS A 26 -16.24 -14.53 -7.81
N ASN A 27 -15.04 -13.94 -7.75
CA ASN A 27 -14.83 -12.51 -7.63
C ASN A 27 -13.73 -12.06 -8.61
N PRO A 28 -14.04 -11.95 -9.91
CA PRO A 28 -13.04 -11.75 -10.95
C PRO A 28 -12.17 -10.50 -10.79
N THR A 29 -12.63 -9.52 -10.02
CA THR A 29 -11.96 -8.23 -9.80
C THR A 29 -11.01 -8.19 -8.61
N TRP A 30 -10.96 -9.24 -7.78
CA TRP A 30 -10.09 -9.26 -6.61
C TRP A 30 -8.61 -9.34 -7.00
N GLY A 31 -7.82 -8.39 -6.48
CA GLY A 31 -6.38 -8.31 -6.77
C GLY A 31 -6.03 -7.62 -8.09
N MET A 32 -7.03 -7.11 -8.83
CA MET A 32 -6.76 -6.29 -10.01
C MET A 32 -6.09 -4.96 -9.62
N PRO A 33 -5.15 -4.44 -10.43
CA PRO A 33 -4.52 -3.14 -10.20
C PRO A 33 -5.54 -2.01 -10.40
N ASN A 34 -5.18 -0.80 -9.96
CA ASN A 34 -6.04 0.39 -10.01
C ASN A 34 -7.39 0.25 -9.31
N THR A 35 -7.48 -0.69 -8.36
CA THR A 35 -8.60 -0.84 -7.43
C THR A 35 -8.20 -0.35 -6.05
N HIS A 36 -9.20 -0.09 -5.20
CA HIS A 36 -8.99 0.33 -3.83
C HIS A 36 -8.36 -0.78 -2.99
N TYR A 37 -7.45 -0.41 -2.08
CA TYR A 37 -6.93 -1.36 -1.09
C TYR A 37 -8.04 -1.87 -0.17
N GLY A 38 -7.97 -3.16 0.15
CA GLY A 38 -8.75 -3.74 1.23
C GLY A 38 -8.37 -3.10 2.57
N ARG A 39 -9.37 -2.85 3.43
CA ARG A 39 -9.16 -2.32 4.78
C ARG A 39 -9.33 -3.45 5.79
N LEU A 40 -8.26 -3.76 6.53
CA LEU A 40 -8.31 -4.72 7.65
C LEU A 40 -8.95 -4.11 8.91
N VAL A 41 -8.88 -2.77 9.04
CA VAL A 41 -9.48 -2.00 10.13
C VAL A 41 -10.20 -0.76 9.57
N PRO A 42 -11.20 -0.21 10.29
CA PRO A 42 -11.85 1.04 9.89
C PRO A 42 -10.86 2.20 9.71
N SER A 43 -11.17 3.12 8.80
CA SER A 43 -10.37 4.33 8.60
C SER A 43 -10.43 5.26 9.81
N LYS A 44 -9.31 5.93 10.12
CA LYS A 44 -9.22 6.93 11.19
C LYS A 44 -8.95 8.32 10.60
N TYR A 45 -10.03 9.08 10.40
CA TYR A 45 -10.00 10.49 10.00
C TYR A 45 -10.64 11.34 11.10
N SER A 46 -10.22 12.59 11.26
CA SER A 46 -10.78 13.47 12.31
C SER A 46 -12.21 13.93 12.02
N ASP A 47 -12.58 13.98 10.74
CA ASP A 47 -13.92 14.27 10.25
C ASP A 47 -14.70 12.99 9.83
N GLY A 48 -14.09 11.81 10.02
CA GLY A 48 -14.63 10.54 9.57
C GLY A 48 -14.57 10.28 8.05
N ILE A 49 -14.04 11.21 7.24
CA ILE A 49 -14.09 11.14 5.78
C ILE A 49 -12.69 11.22 5.16
N HIS A 50 -11.95 12.30 5.40
CA HIS A 50 -10.67 12.56 4.71
C HIS A 50 -9.68 13.41 5.50
N ALA A 51 -10.13 14.15 6.52
CA ALA A 51 -9.26 15.04 7.28
C ALA A 51 -8.23 14.24 8.10
N PRO A 52 -6.96 14.68 8.16
CA PRO A 52 -5.91 14.00 8.92
C PRO A 52 -6.33 13.68 10.36
N PRO A 53 -5.87 12.56 10.93
CA PRO A 53 -6.25 12.16 12.27
C PRO A 53 -5.73 13.13 13.34
N VAL A 54 -6.42 13.19 14.47
CA VAL A 54 -5.98 13.88 15.69
C VAL A 54 -5.48 12.88 16.74
N SER A 55 -4.78 13.39 17.75
CA SER A 55 -4.38 12.61 18.92
C SER A 55 -5.59 11.99 19.63
N VAL A 56 -5.37 10.89 20.33
CA VAL A 56 -6.38 10.30 21.24
C VAL A 56 -6.81 11.26 22.34
N THR A 57 -5.99 12.27 22.63
CA THR A 57 -6.28 13.35 23.59
C THR A 57 -7.04 14.54 22.99
N GLY A 58 -7.35 14.51 21.68
CA GLY A 58 -7.96 15.62 20.95
C GLY A 58 -6.98 16.71 20.49
N ALA A 59 -5.69 16.63 20.88
CA ALA A 59 -4.65 17.55 20.43
C ALA A 59 -4.18 17.28 18.99
N LYS A 60 -3.49 18.25 18.37
CA LYS A 60 -2.83 18.07 17.06
C LYS A 60 -1.68 17.06 17.16
N LEU A 61 -1.50 16.22 16.14
CA LEU A 61 -0.35 15.33 16.04
C LEU A 61 0.94 16.13 15.81
N PRO A 62 2.10 15.66 16.31
CA PRO A 62 3.38 16.30 16.04
C PRO A 62 3.69 16.25 14.54
N GLY A 63 4.42 17.25 14.05
CA GLY A 63 4.86 17.29 12.65
C GLY A 63 5.75 16.09 12.31
N SER A 64 5.56 15.49 11.13
CA SER A 64 6.31 14.32 10.68
C SER A 64 7.83 14.54 10.69
N ARG A 65 8.28 15.75 10.32
CA ARG A 65 9.71 16.11 10.37
C ARG A 65 10.28 16.12 11.79
N LEU A 66 9.51 16.62 12.77
CA LEU A 66 9.94 16.63 14.17
C LEU A 66 10.09 15.19 14.69
N VAL A 67 9.13 14.31 14.39
CA VAL A 67 9.22 12.88 14.75
C VAL A 67 10.44 12.25 14.09
N SER A 68 10.67 12.51 12.80
CA SER A 68 11.83 11.99 12.07
C SER A 68 13.16 12.35 12.73
N ILE A 69 13.41 13.62 13.06
CA ILE A 69 14.70 14.05 13.63
C ILE A 69 14.91 13.58 15.07
N VAL A 70 13.84 13.48 15.86
CA VAL A 70 13.94 13.12 17.27
C VAL A 70 14.04 11.61 17.45
N MET A 71 13.27 10.83 16.67
CA MET A 71 13.15 9.38 16.87
C MET A 71 14.09 8.57 15.97
N PHE A 72 14.51 9.11 14.82
CA PHE A 72 15.33 8.40 13.83
C PHE A 72 16.59 9.21 13.49
N PRO A 73 17.53 9.37 14.45
CA PRO A 73 18.79 10.03 14.19
C PRO A 73 19.63 9.23 13.18
N ASP A 74 20.41 9.94 12.36
CA ASP A 74 21.34 9.32 11.42
C ASP A 74 22.53 8.74 12.18
N VAL A 75 22.55 7.41 12.30
CA VAL A 75 23.60 6.66 12.98
C VAL A 75 24.02 5.51 12.07
N PRO A 76 25.28 5.44 11.63
CA PRO A 76 25.74 4.34 10.79
C PRO A 76 25.79 3.06 11.62
N LYS A 77 24.87 2.14 11.32
CA LYS A 77 24.78 0.83 11.98
C LYS A 77 24.61 -0.26 10.94
N ASN A 78 25.64 -1.09 10.79
CA ASN A 78 25.60 -2.25 9.90
C ASN A 78 24.82 -3.40 10.55
N ASP A 79 24.05 -4.12 9.74
CA ASP A 79 23.41 -5.36 10.18
C ASP A 79 24.43 -6.50 10.21
N PRO A 80 24.54 -7.26 11.32
CA PRO A 80 25.54 -8.32 11.44
C PRO A 80 25.13 -9.65 10.78
N LEU A 81 23.87 -9.81 10.37
CA LEU A 81 23.32 -11.06 9.85
C LEU A 81 22.93 -10.97 8.37
N TRP A 82 22.38 -9.83 7.96
CA TRP A 82 21.77 -9.65 6.65
C TRP A 82 22.65 -8.82 5.73
N THR A 83 22.75 -9.25 4.48
CA THR A 83 23.39 -8.46 3.43
C THR A 83 22.42 -7.42 2.87
N LEU A 84 22.97 -6.45 2.13
CA LEU A 84 22.19 -5.43 1.41
C LEU A 84 21.14 -6.03 0.46
N SER A 85 21.36 -7.26 -0.02
CA SER A 85 20.40 -7.98 -0.87
C SER A 85 19.02 -8.09 -0.23
N SER A 86 18.94 -8.22 1.09
CA SER A 86 17.68 -8.33 1.83
C SER A 86 16.83 -7.06 1.71
N MET A 87 17.48 -5.89 1.77
CA MET A 87 16.81 -4.59 1.58
C MET A 87 16.34 -4.42 0.13
N SER A 88 17.21 -4.72 -0.83
CA SER A 88 16.88 -4.61 -2.25
C SER A 88 15.74 -5.55 -2.67
N TRP A 89 15.74 -6.79 -2.18
CA TRP A 89 14.68 -7.75 -2.45
C TRP A 89 13.33 -7.31 -1.86
N GLY A 90 13.34 -6.68 -0.68
CA GLY A 90 12.15 -6.08 -0.08
C GLY A 90 11.51 -5.00 -0.97
N GLN A 91 12.32 -4.17 -1.64
CA GLN A 91 11.83 -3.16 -2.59
C GLN A 91 11.23 -3.80 -3.84
N ILE A 92 11.87 -4.84 -4.40
CA ILE A 92 11.33 -5.59 -5.55
C ILE A 92 9.95 -6.14 -5.22
N MET A 93 9.81 -6.82 -4.08
CA MET A 93 8.53 -7.37 -3.64
C MET A 93 7.47 -6.29 -3.39
N THR A 94 7.85 -5.16 -2.78
CA THR A 94 6.92 -4.06 -2.50
C THR A 94 6.38 -3.43 -3.80
N HIS A 95 7.25 -3.28 -4.81
CA HIS A 95 6.89 -2.72 -6.11
C HIS A 95 6.10 -3.66 -7.01
N ASP A 96 6.22 -4.98 -6.82
CA ASP A 96 5.37 -5.97 -7.49
C ASP A 96 3.95 -6.00 -6.88
N LEU A 97 3.85 -5.88 -5.56
CA LEU A 97 2.59 -6.06 -4.85
C LEU A 97 1.72 -4.80 -4.75
N SER A 98 2.32 -3.60 -4.75
CA SER A 98 1.57 -2.39 -4.41
C SER A 98 2.12 -1.10 -5.03
N MET A 99 1.20 -0.25 -5.47
CA MET A 99 1.48 1.13 -5.86
C MET A 99 0.25 1.98 -5.56
N ALA A 100 0.37 2.92 -4.63
CA ALA A 100 -0.70 3.86 -4.35
C ALA A 100 -0.71 4.97 -5.40
N MET A 101 -1.85 5.18 -6.06
CA MET A 101 -2.03 6.26 -7.02
C MET A 101 -1.99 7.63 -6.30
N GLY A 102 -1.23 8.59 -6.84
CA GLY A 102 -1.16 9.96 -6.32
C GLY A 102 -0.06 10.21 -5.27
N THR A 103 0.64 9.18 -4.80
CA THR A 103 1.89 9.36 -4.05
C THR A 103 3.06 9.24 -5.01
N THR A 104 3.85 10.30 -5.21
CA THR A 104 5.16 10.15 -5.86
C THR A 104 5.99 9.21 -5.00
N GLN A 105 6.42 8.04 -5.53
CA GLN A 105 7.51 7.30 -4.89
C GLN A 105 8.70 8.26 -4.82
N ALA A 106 9.15 8.55 -3.61
CA ALA A 106 10.27 9.44 -3.40
C ALA A 106 11.46 8.91 -4.20
N LYS A 107 11.92 9.72 -5.17
CA LYS A 107 13.23 9.54 -5.81
C LYS A 107 14.32 9.94 -4.83
#